data_AF-A0A9E1RTV2-F1
#
_entry.id   AF-A0A9E1RTV2-F1
#
_cell.length_a   1.000
_cell.length_b   1.000
_cell.length_c   1.000
_cell.angle_alpha   90.00
_cell.angle_beta   90.00
_cell.angle_gamma   90.00
#
_symmetry.space_group_name_H-M   'P 1'
#
loop_
_entity.id
_entity.type
_entity.pdbx_description
1 polymer ?
#
loop_
_entity_poly.entity_id
_entity_poly.type
_entity_poly.pdbx_seq_one_letter_code
_entity_poly.pdbx_strand_id
1 'polypeptide(L)'
;MLADGLDVVFCGSAAGTASAKAGAYYAGPGNRFWPMLYESGLTPRQLAPHEFQTVLQYGVGLTDLSKFQSGADSALDTGGDDTGALAAKITRVAPRALAFNGKR
;
A
#
# COMPACT_ATOMS: atom_id res chain seq x y z
N MET A 1 6.60 2.03 -1.44
CA MET A 1 7.20 2.67 -2.62
C MET A 1 6.51 4.01 -2.90
N LEU A 2 7.30 5.09 -2.98
CA LEU A 2 6.80 6.45 -3.18
C LEU A 2 7.67 7.16 -4.24
N ALA A 3 7.09 8.14 -4.93
CA ALA A 3 7.73 9.04 -5.87
C ALA A 3 7.11 10.44 -5.73
N ASP A 4 7.69 11.45 -6.36
CA ASP A 4 7.12 12.79 -6.41
C ASP A 4 6.00 12.86 -7.46
N GLY A 5 5.06 13.79 -7.30
CA GLY A 5 3.99 14.02 -8.27
C GLY A 5 2.90 12.95 -8.31
N LEU A 6 2.72 12.20 -7.22
CA LEU A 6 1.68 11.18 -7.11
C LEU A 6 0.29 11.79 -6.90
N ASP A 7 -0.72 11.25 -7.58
CA ASP A 7 -2.12 11.60 -7.35
C ASP A 7 -2.64 10.99 -6.05
N VAL A 8 -2.27 9.73 -5.76
CA VAL A 8 -2.71 9.05 -4.54
C VAL A 8 -1.64 8.12 -3.99
N VAL A 9 -1.51 8.09 -2.67
CA VAL A 9 -0.75 7.06 -1.96
C VAL A 9 -1.72 6.18 -1.19
N PHE A 10 -1.69 4.88 -1.45
CA PHE A 10 -2.39 3.89 -0.62
C PHE A 10 -1.52 3.46 0.54
N CYS A 11 -2.07 3.56 1.75
CA CYS A 11 -1.42 3.15 2.98
C CYS A 11 -2.12 1.93 3.57
N GLY A 12 -1.46 0.78 3.55
CA GLY A 12 -1.89 -0.41 4.29
C GLY A 12 -1.51 -0.34 5.77
N SER A 13 -2.00 -1.29 6.57
CA SER A 13 -1.60 -1.43 7.97
C SER A 13 -0.22 -2.09 8.09
N ALA A 14 -0.08 -3.33 7.63
CA ALA A 14 1.21 -4.02 7.52
C ALA A 14 1.21 -5.04 6.38
N ALA A 15 2.39 -5.54 6.02
CA ALA A 15 2.50 -6.61 5.04
C ALA A 15 1.93 -7.92 5.59
N GLY A 16 0.81 -8.38 5.01
CA GLY A 16 0.27 -9.72 5.29
C GLY A 16 1.28 -10.84 4.99
N THR A 17 1.18 -12.00 5.63
CA THR A 17 2.14 -13.12 5.48
C THR A 17 2.42 -13.49 4.02
N ALA A 18 1.38 -13.56 3.18
CA ALA A 18 1.52 -13.84 1.76
C ALA A 18 2.27 -12.73 1.00
N SER A 19 1.98 -11.47 1.33
CA SER A 19 2.68 -10.29 0.81
C SER A 19 4.16 -10.27 1.20
N ALA A 20 4.46 -10.54 2.47
CA ALA A 20 5.82 -10.64 2.97
C ALA A 20 6.60 -11.76 2.27
N LYS A 21 5.98 -12.96 2.12
CA LYS A 21 6.60 -14.09 1.39
C LYS A 21 6.82 -13.78 -0.09
N ALA A 22 5.91 -13.07 -0.73
CA ALA A 22 6.01 -12.72 -2.14
C ALA A 22 6.93 -11.50 -2.40
N GLY A 23 7.31 -10.76 -1.36
CA GLY A 23 7.99 -9.46 -1.52
C GLY A 23 7.14 -8.44 -2.28
N ALA A 24 5.81 -8.54 -2.18
CA ALA A 24 4.86 -7.80 -2.99
C ALA A 24 3.68 -7.28 -2.17
N TYR A 25 3.09 -6.16 -2.61
CA TYR A 25 1.93 -5.56 -1.96
C TYR A 25 0.65 -6.32 -2.29
N TYR A 26 -0.21 -6.50 -1.28
CA TYR A 26 -1.55 -7.06 -1.42
C TYR A 26 -1.60 -8.40 -2.19
N ALA A 27 -0.65 -9.30 -1.92
CA ALA A 27 -0.52 -10.60 -2.59
C ALA A 27 -1.29 -11.73 -1.89
N GLY A 28 -2.07 -11.40 -0.86
CA GLY A 28 -2.86 -12.37 -0.11
C GLY A 28 -4.00 -12.96 -0.94
N PRO A 29 -4.32 -14.26 -0.76
CA PRO A 29 -5.48 -14.86 -1.41
C PRO A 29 -6.76 -14.13 -0.97
N GLY A 30 -7.60 -13.76 -1.95
CA GLY A 30 -8.84 -13.01 -1.69
C GLY A 30 -8.65 -11.50 -1.48
N ASN A 31 -7.41 -10.97 -1.51
CA ASN A 31 -7.20 -9.53 -1.45
C ASN A 31 -7.76 -8.86 -2.72
N ARG A 32 -8.63 -7.85 -2.54
CA ARG A 32 -9.33 -7.15 -3.62
C ARG A 32 -8.62 -5.88 -4.10
N PHE A 33 -7.46 -5.52 -3.56
CA PHE A 33 -6.77 -4.27 -3.91
C PHE A 33 -6.52 -4.15 -5.41
N TRP A 34 -5.90 -5.15 -6.03
CA TRP A 34 -5.55 -5.09 -7.46
C TRP A 34 -6.78 -5.04 -8.40
N PRO A 35 -7.83 -5.87 -8.20
CA PRO A 35 -9.09 -5.69 -8.90
C PRO A 35 -9.70 -4.30 -8.69
N MET A 36 -9.80 -3.83 -7.45
CA MET A 36 -10.41 -2.52 -7.15
C MET A 36 -9.64 -1.35 -7.76
N LEU A 37 -8.31 -1.42 -7.76
CA LEU A 37 -7.47 -0.39 -8.35
C LEU A 37 -7.76 -0.25 -9.85
N TYR A 38 -7.92 -1.37 -10.56
CA TYR A 38 -8.33 -1.37 -11.97
C TYR A 38 -9.78 -0.92 -12.16
N GLU A 39 -10.72 -1.47 -11.39
CA GLU A 39 -12.15 -1.14 -11.45
C GLU A 39 -12.41 0.36 -11.19
N SER A 40 -11.58 1.01 -10.37
CA SER A 40 -11.64 2.45 -10.10
C SER A 40 -11.11 3.33 -11.24
N GLY A 41 -10.45 2.75 -12.24
CA GLY A 41 -9.81 3.49 -13.34
C GLY A 41 -8.45 4.10 -12.99
N LEU A 42 -7.91 3.86 -11.79
CA LEU A 42 -6.58 4.32 -11.38
C LEU A 42 -5.44 3.61 -12.13
N THR A 43 -5.71 2.43 -12.69
CA THR A 43 -4.79 1.75 -13.61
C THR A 43 -5.54 1.34 -14.89
N PRO A 44 -4.88 1.36 -16.06
CA PRO A 44 -5.54 1.00 -17.34
C PRO A 44 -5.79 -0.50 -17.50
N ARG A 45 -5.20 -1.33 -16.64
CA ARG A 45 -5.38 -2.77 -16.56
C ARG A 45 -5.24 -3.24 -15.12
N GLN A 46 -5.72 -4.44 -14.84
CA GLN A 46 -5.41 -5.12 -13.59
C GLN A 46 -3.94 -5.54 -13.57
N LEU A 47 -3.21 -5.07 -12.56
CA LEU A 47 -1.83 -5.48 -12.30
C LEU A 47 -1.82 -6.73 -11.42
N ALA A 48 -0.87 -7.63 -11.65
CA ALA A 48 -0.57 -8.69 -10.70
C ALA A 48 0.27 -8.15 -9.53
N PRO A 49 0.25 -8.79 -8.33
CA PRO A 49 1.00 -8.31 -7.18
C PRO A 49 2.50 -8.09 -7.44
N HIS A 50 3.14 -8.92 -8.25
CA HIS A 50 4.57 -8.78 -8.57
C HIS A 50 4.87 -7.57 -9.48
N GLU A 51 3.85 -7.01 -10.14
CA GLU A 51 3.95 -5.81 -10.98
C GLU A 51 3.76 -4.52 -10.18
N PHE A 52 3.73 -4.59 -8.84
CA PHE A 52 3.38 -3.45 -7.98
C PHE A 52 4.21 -2.20 -8.24
N GLN A 53 5.41 -2.32 -8.79
CA GLN A 53 6.25 -1.17 -9.13
C GLN A 53 5.66 -0.30 -10.25
N THR A 54 4.88 -0.92 -11.14
CA THR A 54 4.25 -0.26 -12.30
C THR A 54 3.24 0.83 -11.87
N VAL A 55 2.66 0.74 -10.67
CA VAL A 55 1.68 1.72 -10.17
C VAL A 55 2.21 3.15 -10.12
N LEU A 56 3.53 3.34 -9.95
CA LEU A 56 4.14 4.69 -9.97
C LEU A 56 3.96 5.38 -11.32
N GLN A 57 3.94 4.62 -12.41
CA GLN A 57 3.74 5.17 -13.75
C GLN A 57 2.33 5.73 -13.95
N TYR A 58 1.40 5.35 -13.06
CA TYR A 58 0.00 5.77 -13.07
C TYR A 58 -0.31 6.77 -11.94
N GLY A 59 0.71 7.41 -11.35
CA GLY A 59 0.52 8.38 -10.27
C GLY A 59 0.09 7.77 -8.93
N VAL A 60 0.23 6.45 -8.77
CA VAL A 60 -0.17 5.73 -7.54
C VAL A 60 1.07 5.31 -6.74
N GLY A 61 1.10 5.64 -5.46
CA GLY A 61 2.11 5.17 -4.49
C GLY A 61 1.55 4.14 -3.52
N LEU A 62 2.44 3.34 -2.93
CA LEU A 62 2.09 2.31 -1.93
C LEU A 62 2.96 2.47 -0.69
N THR A 63 2.40 2.37 0.50
CA THR A 63 3.16 2.31 1.75
C THR A 63 2.36 1.55 2.81
N ASP A 64 3.01 1.25 3.93
CA ASP A 64 2.35 0.68 5.11
C ASP A 64 2.67 1.54 6.35
N LEU A 65 1.76 1.52 7.32
CA LEU A 65 1.90 2.15 8.65
C LEU A 65 2.96 1.42 9.49
N SER A 66 2.95 0.09 9.49
CA SER A 66 3.91 -0.75 10.19
C SER A 66 4.89 -1.39 9.21
N LYS A 67 6.18 -1.11 9.40
CA LYS A 67 7.27 -1.68 8.58
C LYS A 67 8.01 -2.84 9.25
N PHE A 68 7.74 -3.11 10.53
CA PHE A 68 8.50 -4.08 11.32
C PHE A 68 7.72 -5.34 11.67
N GLN A 69 6.46 -5.45 11.25
CA GLN A 69 5.63 -6.63 11.49
C GLN A 69 5.10 -7.19 10.17
N SER A 70 5.13 -8.52 10.05
CA SER A 70 4.46 -9.26 8.99
C SER A 70 3.55 -10.31 9.61
N GLY A 71 2.27 -10.35 9.24
CA GLY A 71 1.28 -11.24 9.85
C GLY A 71 -0.15 -10.96 9.38
N ALA A 72 -1.12 -11.78 9.77
CA ALA A 72 -2.53 -11.52 9.50
C ALA A 72 -3.02 -10.28 10.30
N ASP A 73 -3.92 -9.48 9.73
CA ASP A 73 -4.44 -8.23 10.34
C ASP A 73 -4.94 -8.40 11.80
N SER A 74 -5.40 -9.59 12.16
CA SER A 74 -5.88 -9.93 13.52
C SER A 74 -4.78 -10.18 14.55
N ALA A 75 -3.52 -10.28 14.11
CA ALA A 75 -2.35 -10.55 14.94
C ALA A 75 -1.34 -9.38 14.96
N LEU A 76 -1.64 -8.28 14.26
CA LEU A 76 -0.82 -7.07 14.28
C LEU A 76 -1.13 -6.29 15.56
N ASP A 77 -0.14 -6.22 16.45
CA ASP A 77 -0.22 -5.44 17.68
C ASP A 77 -0.03 -3.95 17.36
N THR A 78 -0.86 -3.10 17.96
CA THR A 78 -0.90 -1.63 17.76
C THR A 78 0.42 -0.91 18.08
N GLY A 79 1.38 -1.59 18.70
CA GLY A 79 2.72 -1.06 18.98
C GLY A 79 3.67 -0.97 17.77
N GLY A 80 3.24 -1.39 16.57
CA GLY A 80 4.06 -1.39 15.35
C GLY A 80 3.87 -0.21 14.41
N ASP A 81 2.83 0.62 14.61
CA ASP A 81 2.49 1.71 13.69
C ASP A 81 3.40 2.93 13.89
N ASP A 82 4.09 3.33 12.82
CA ASP A 82 4.95 4.51 12.83
C ASP A 82 4.29 5.66 12.04
N THR A 83 3.31 6.29 12.71
CA THR A 83 2.56 7.42 12.15
C THR A 83 3.47 8.63 11.89
N GLY A 84 4.51 8.83 12.70
CA GLY A 84 5.50 9.88 12.51
C GLY A 84 6.29 9.70 11.21
N ALA A 85 6.78 8.49 10.95
CA ALA A 85 7.46 8.18 9.70
C ALA A 85 6.52 8.19 8.49
N LEU A 86 5.25 7.81 8.66
CA LEU A 86 4.25 7.98 7.60
C LEU A 86 4.08 9.46 7.28
N ALA A 87 3.80 10.30 8.28
CA ALA A 87 3.63 11.74 8.12
C ALA A 87 4.84 12.36 7.42
N ALA A 88 6.06 12.07 7.88
CA ALA A 88 7.28 12.57 7.25
C ALA A 88 7.42 12.16 5.78
N LYS A 89 7.06 10.92 5.42
CA LYS A 89 7.09 10.46 4.02
C LYS A 89 6.06 11.19 3.17
N ILE A 90 4.83 11.33 3.66
CA ILE A 90 3.73 11.97 2.93
C ILE A 90 3.98 13.46 2.77
N THR A 91 4.48 14.15 3.80
CA THR A 91 4.90 15.55 3.69
C THR A 91 6.00 15.73 2.66
N ARG A 92 6.97 14.81 2.58
CA ARG A 92 8.07 14.90 1.61
C ARG A 92 7.59 14.72 0.17
N VAL A 93 6.75 13.72 -0.10
CA VAL A 93 6.33 13.39 -1.48
C VAL A 93 5.07 14.14 -1.93
N ALA A 94 4.39 14.79 -0.98
CA ALA A 94 3.24 15.67 -1.17
C ALA A 94 2.22 15.15 -2.22
N PRO A 95 1.66 13.94 -2.03
CA PRO A 95 0.67 13.41 -2.96
C PRO A 95 -0.63 14.22 -2.85
N ARG A 96 -1.47 14.19 -3.89
CA ARG A 96 -2.77 14.90 -3.84
C ARG A 96 -3.73 14.28 -2.83
N ALA A 97 -3.61 12.98 -2.59
CA ALA A 97 -4.39 12.25 -1.60
C ALA A 97 -3.57 11.15 -0.89
N LEU A 98 -3.93 10.90 0.36
CA LEU A 98 -3.53 9.72 1.13
C LEU A 98 -4.79 8.88 1.39
N ALA A 99 -4.79 7.62 0.97
CA ALA A 99 -5.91 6.71 1.13
C ALA A 99 -5.50 5.53 2.02
N PHE A 100 -6.18 5.36 3.16
CA PHE A 100 -5.95 4.21 4.03
C PHE A 100 -6.71 2.99 3.51
N ASN A 101 -6.00 1.87 3.33
CA ASN A 101 -6.57 0.60 2.91
C ASN A 101 -6.58 -0.37 4.09
N GLY A 102 -7.59 -0.21 4.94
CA GLY A 102 -7.76 -0.95 6.18
C GLY A 102 -8.98 -0.44 6.93
N LYS A 103 -9.46 -1.20 7.93
CA LYS A 103 -10.60 -0.80 8.77
C LYS A 103 -10.21 0.07 9.97
N ARG A 104 -8.93 0.38 10.14
CA ARG A 104 -8.36 1.06 11.30
C ARG A 104 -7.60 2.30 10.85
#